data_AF-A0A956QLB8-F1
#
_entry.id   AF-A0A956QLB8-F1
#
_cell.length_a   1.000
_cell.length_b   1.000
_cell.length_c   1.000
_cell.angle_alpha   90.00
_cell.angle_beta   90.00
_cell.angle_gamma   90.00
#
_symmetry.space_group_name_H-M   'P 1'
#
loop_
_entity.id
_entity.type
_entity.pdbx_description
1 polymer ?
#
loop_
_entity_poly.entity_id
_entity_poly.type
_entity_poly.pdbx_seq_one_letter_code
_entity_poly.pdbx_strand_id
1 'polypeptide(L)'
;YAQLASVATVNQLRTAIKLEPRPDPDPRPEPQASITKNTDEHFTWWRIKLPHAQSATLDAAINAHREALITDWKQARGDASQAAPPMPGDLEAFLRLVEAGWDAEATRRPHGAHTTVVVHLDLDQRAAALHLGPLLTDAERRYLTCDATCEVWFERHGQLIGAGRTTRVISRRLRRALEHRDRTCTVPGCEATRGLH
;
A
#
# COMPACT_ATOMS: atom_id res chain seq x y z
N TYR A 1 8.32 -48.46 27.45
CA TYR A 1 8.41 -48.49 28.93
C TYR A 1 7.35 -49.30 29.67
N ALA A 2 6.17 -49.60 29.10
CA ALA A 2 5.09 -50.26 29.86
C ALA A 2 5.49 -51.60 30.54
N GLN A 3 6.28 -52.44 29.86
CA GLN A 3 6.77 -53.71 30.41
C GLN A 3 7.95 -53.56 31.41
N LEU A 4 8.66 -52.43 31.36
CA LEU A 4 9.78 -52.12 32.26
C LEU A 4 9.26 -51.47 33.55
N ALA A 5 8.17 -50.71 33.45
CA ALA A 5 7.48 -50.08 34.58
C ALA A 5 6.83 -51.09 35.54
N SER A 6 6.47 -52.30 35.06
CA SER A 6 5.89 -53.35 35.89
C SER A 6 6.89 -54.10 36.77
N VAL A 7 8.21 -53.96 36.53
CA VAL A 7 9.26 -54.74 37.21
C VAL A 7 10.44 -53.91 37.72
N ALA A 8 10.51 -52.61 37.38
CA ALA A 8 11.62 -51.74 37.77
C ALA A 8 11.21 -50.74 38.86
N THR A 9 12.16 -50.43 39.75
CA THR A 9 11.98 -49.39 40.76
C THR A 9 11.95 -47.99 40.14
N VAL A 10 11.34 -47.03 40.83
CA VAL A 10 11.25 -45.62 40.38
C VAL A 10 12.63 -45.04 40.04
N ASN A 11 13.68 -45.42 40.78
CA ASN A 11 15.05 -44.99 40.49
C ASN A 11 15.60 -45.62 39.20
N GLN A 12 15.32 -46.90 38.94
CA GLN A 12 15.72 -47.55 37.68
C GLN A 12 14.98 -46.96 36.48
N LEU A 13 13.70 -46.61 36.63
CA LEU A 13 12.93 -45.93 35.58
C LEU A 13 13.46 -44.52 35.29
N ARG A 14 13.81 -43.74 36.32
CA ARG A 14 14.41 -42.40 36.14
C ARG A 14 15.79 -42.47 35.48
N THR A 15 16.60 -43.47 35.82
CA THR A 15 17.89 -43.70 35.16
C THR A 15 17.69 -44.12 33.71
N ALA A 16 16.74 -45.02 33.43
CA ALA A 16 16.44 -45.45 32.07
C ALA A 16 15.95 -44.29 31.18
N ILE A 17 15.07 -43.43 31.68
CA ILE A 17 14.59 -42.23 30.95
C ILE A 17 15.73 -41.23 30.72
N LYS A 18 16.66 -41.07 31.67
CA LYS A 18 17.83 -40.19 31.51
C LYS A 18 18.83 -40.71 30.48
N LEU A 19 18.89 -42.02 30.28
CA LEU A 19 19.77 -42.67 29.31
C LEU A 19 19.15 -42.76 27.92
N GLU A 20 17.88 -42.36 27.73
CA GLU A 20 17.32 -42.29 26.40
C GLU A 20 18.04 -41.21 25.58
N PRO A 21 18.53 -41.57 24.37
CA PRO A 21 19.03 -40.58 23.45
C PRO A 21 17.89 -39.60 23.17
N ARG A 22 18.15 -38.33 23.46
CA ARG A 22 17.18 -37.26 23.23
C ARG A 22 16.77 -37.32 21.76
N PRO A 23 15.46 -37.38 21.44
CA PRO A 23 15.03 -37.38 20.05
C PRO A 23 15.62 -36.15 19.37
N ASP A 24 16.13 -36.33 18.14
CA ASP A 24 16.62 -35.22 17.35
C ASP A 24 15.52 -34.15 17.29
N PRO A 25 15.88 -32.87 17.49
CA PRO A 25 14.90 -31.79 17.42
C PRO A 25 14.19 -31.85 16.07
N ASP A 26 12.86 -31.71 16.09
CA ASP A 26 12.06 -31.66 14.87
C ASP A 26 12.71 -30.69 13.86
N PRO A 27 12.70 -31.02 12.56
CA PRO A 27 13.24 -30.14 11.54
C PRO A 27 12.64 -28.74 11.74
N ARG A 28 13.50 -27.73 11.90
CA ARG A 28 13.05 -26.35 12.05
C ARG A 28 12.15 -26.03 10.84
N PRO A 29 10.91 -25.54 11.07
CA PRO A 29 10.06 -25.15 9.96
C PRO A 29 10.81 -24.14 9.09
N GLU A 30 10.74 -24.35 7.76
CA GLU A 30 11.42 -23.48 6.81
C GLU A 30 11.03 -22.01 7.05
N PRO A 31 11.96 -21.05 6.86
CA PRO A 31 11.66 -19.65 7.06
C PRO A 31 10.55 -19.19 6.12
N GLN A 32 9.33 -19.09 6.66
CA GLN A 32 8.17 -18.67 5.89
C GLN A 32 8.25 -17.17 5.61
N ALA A 33 8.12 -16.83 4.33
CA ALA A 33 7.88 -15.47 3.89
C ALA A 33 6.48 -15.03 4.37
N SER A 34 6.34 -13.77 4.77
CA SER A 34 5.06 -13.25 5.25
C SER A 34 4.94 -11.76 5.01
N ILE A 35 3.71 -11.31 4.73
CA ILE A 35 3.33 -9.90 4.74
C ILE A 35 2.16 -9.71 5.70
N THR A 36 2.31 -8.80 6.65
CA THR A 36 1.27 -8.49 7.65
C THR A 36 0.93 -7.01 7.57
N LYS A 37 -0.36 -6.68 7.55
CA LYS A 37 -0.90 -5.32 7.57
C LYS A 37 -1.53 -5.04 8.93
N ASN A 38 -1.20 -3.91 9.53
CA ASN A 38 -1.86 -3.38 10.72
C ASN A 38 -2.30 -1.94 10.45
N THR A 39 -3.34 -1.49 11.15
CA THR A 39 -3.94 -0.16 10.98
C THR A 39 -4.35 0.39 12.34
N ASP A 40 -4.13 1.68 12.56
CA ASP A 40 -4.70 2.48 13.65
C ASP A 40 -5.49 3.68 13.10
N GLU A 41 -5.80 4.68 13.92
CA GLU A 41 -6.57 5.88 13.52
C GLU A 41 -5.83 6.75 12.48
N HIS A 42 -4.50 6.74 12.46
CA HIS A 42 -3.69 7.65 11.67
C HIS A 42 -2.84 6.96 10.61
N PHE A 43 -2.49 5.69 10.82
CA PHE A 43 -1.51 5.00 10.02
C PHE A 43 -1.94 3.57 9.69
N THR A 44 -1.48 3.11 8.54
CA THR A 44 -1.44 1.70 8.19
C THR A 44 0.01 1.33 7.94
N TRP A 45 0.51 0.30 8.63
CA TRP A 45 1.88 -0.17 8.46
C TRP A 45 1.93 -1.65 8.12
N TRP A 46 3.01 -2.00 7.43
CA TRP A 46 3.22 -3.34 6.89
C TRP A 46 4.51 -3.92 7.49
N ARG A 47 4.47 -5.22 7.80
CA ARG A 47 5.67 -6.00 8.17
C ARG A 47 5.88 -7.07 7.10
N ILE A 48 7.01 -7.02 6.43
CA ILE A 48 7.38 -7.97 5.38
C ILE A 48 8.58 -8.78 5.87
N LYS A 49 8.49 -10.11 5.75
CA LYS A 49 9.57 -11.05 6.01
C LYS A 49 9.83 -11.82 4.72
N LEU A 50 11.06 -11.77 4.22
CA LEU A 50 11.47 -12.41 2.98
C LEU A 50 12.71 -13.30 3.19
N PRO A 51 12.85 -14.41 2.44
CA PRO A 51 14.14 -15.08 2.28
C PRO A 51 15.19 -14.12 1.72
N HIS A 52 16.46 -14.32 2.08
CA HIS A 52 17.54 -13.40 1.71
C HIS A 52 17.64 -13.09 0.20
N ALA A 53 17.45 -14.10 -0.66
CA ALA A 53 17.48 -13.88 -2.12
C ALA A 53 16.36 -12.95 -2.62
N GLN A 54 15.15 -13.07 -2.06
CA GLN A 54 14.03 -12.20 -2.38
C GLN A 54 14.19 -10.82 -1.73
N SER A 55 14.71 -10.75 -0.51
CA SER A 55 15.08 -9.47 0.15
C SER A 55 16.07 -8.69 -0.70
N ALA A 56 17.13 -9.34 -1.20
CA ALA A 56 18.13 -8.70 -2.06
C ALA A 56 17.52 -8.10 -3.34
N THR A 57 16.48 -8.75 -3.89
CA THR A 57 15.76 -8.24 -5.06
C THR A 57 14.95 -6.99 -4.70
N LEU A 58 14.23 -7.01 -3.56
CA LEU A 58 13.49 -5.85 -3.06
C LEU A 58 14.44 -4.68 -2.74
N ASP A 59 15.55 -4.95 -2.06
CA ASP A 59 16.57 -3.97 -1.70
C ASP A 59 17.17 -3.32 -2.95
N ALA A 60 17.51 -4.13 -3.97
CA ALA A 60 18.01 -3.62 -5.24
C ALA A 60 16.99 -2.72 -5.96
N ALA A 61 15.71 -3.09 -5.94
CA ALA A 61 14.64 -2.29 -6.53
C ALA A 61 14.48 -0.94 -5.82
N ILE A 62 14.38 -0.94 -4.48
CA ILE A 62 14.29 0.29 -3.68
C ILE A 62 15.51 1.18 -3.93
N ASN A 63 16.71 0.61 -3.92
CA ASN A 63 17.95 1.36 -4.17
C ASN A 63 17.96 2.01 -5.56
N ALA A 64 17.55 1.29 -6.61
CA ALA A 64 17.49 1.84 -7.97
C ALA A 64 16.52 3.02 -8.07
N HIS A 65 15.34 2.93 -7.47
CA HIS A 65 14.37 4.02 -7.43
C HIS A 65 14.86 5.21 -6.58
N ARG A 66 15.58 4.95 -5.49
CA ARG A 66 16.20 5.99 -4.66
C ARG A 66 17.29 6.74 -5.44
N GLU A 67 18.16 6.04 -6.15
CA GLU A 67 19.21 6.65 -6.98
C GLU A 67 18.63 7.52 -8.10
N ALA A 68 17.54 7.08 -8.73
CA ALA A 68 16.80 7.88 -9.70
C ALA A 68 16.24 9.15 -9.04
N LEU A 69 15.59 9.04 -7.87
CA LEU A 69 15.06 10.20 -7.14
C LEU A 69 16.14 11.20 -6.74
N ILE A 70 17.30 10.71 -6.29
CA ILE A 70 18.45 11.55 -5.95
C ILE A 70 18.98 12.24 -7.19
N THR A 71 19.01 11.57 -8.34
CA THR A 71 19.43 12.16 -9.62
C THR A 71 18.48 13.27 -10.04
N ASP A 72 17.18 13.02 -10.01
CA ASP A 72 16.13 14.00 -10.33
C ASP A 72 16.22 15.22 -9.37
N TRP A 73 16.42 14.98 -8.07
CA TRP A 73 16.59 16.01 -7.05
C TRP A 73 17.85 16.87 -7.29
N LYS A 74 18.99 16.24 -7.62
CA LYS A 74 20.24 16.95 -7.94
C LYS A 74 20.07 17.84 -9.17
N GLN A 75 19.39 17.34 -10.20
CA GLN A 75 19.10 18.11 -11.42
C GLN A 75 18.18 19.30 -11.13
N ALA A 76 17.10 19.09 -10.38
CA ALA A 76 16.16 20.16 -10.00
C ALA A 76 16.82 21.26 -9.14
N ARG A 77 17.81 20.89 -8.32
CA ARG A 77 18.57 21.83 -7.48
C ARG A 77 19.54 22.70 -8.27
N GLY A 78 20.01 22.25 -9.44
CA GLY A 78 20.90 23.03 -10.31
C GLY A 78 20.28 24.33 -10.82
N ASP A 79 18.95 24.39 -10.93
CA ASP A 79 18.19 25.52 -11.49
C ASP A 79 17.50 26.41 -10.44
N ALA A 80 17.48 26.04 -9.15
CA ALA A 80 16.69 26.75 -8.12
C ALA A 80 17.47 26.99 -6.82
N SER A 81 17.67 28.27 -6.48
CA SER A 81 18.27 28.72 -5.22
C SER A 81 17.22 28.77 -4.08
N GLN A 82 17.57 28.15 -2.95
CA GLN A 82 17.07 28.37 -1.57
C GLN A 82 15.78 27.68 -1.07
N ALA A 83 14.95 27.05 -1.91
CA ALA A 83 13.77 26.27 -1.44
C ALA A 83 13.74 24.86 -2.04
N ALA A 84 14.76 24.05 -1.76
CA ALA A 84 14.82 22.68 -2.27
C ALA A 84 14.00 21.72 -1.38
N PRO A 85 13.18 20.83 -1.95
CA PRO A 85 12.49 19.79 -1.19
C PRO A 85 13.50 18.91 -0.43
N PRO A 86 13.08 18.27 0.68
CA PRO A 86 13.94 17.38 1.44
C PRO A 86 14.51 16.28 0.55
N MET A 87 15.72 15.82 0.89
CA MET A 87 16.38 14.75 0.15
C MET A 87 15.51 13.47 0.21
N PRO A 88 15.21 12.82 -0.92
CA PRO A 88 14.39 11.61 -0.95
C PRO A 88 15.03 10.46 -0.15
N GLY A 89 14.22 9.75 0.63
CA GLY A 89 14.63 8.59 1.43
C GLY A 89 14.05 7.28 0.91
N ASP A 90 14.08 6.26 1.77
CA ASP A 90 13.64 4.91 1.43
C ASP A 90 12.12 4.81 1.26
N LEU A 91 11.36 5.62 1.99
CA LEU A 91 9.90 5.67 1.86
C LEU A 91 9.50 6.18 0.47
N GLU A 92 10.09 7.30 0.02
CA GLU A 92 9.82 7.87 -1.30
C GLU A 92 10.26 6.92 -2.41
N ALA A 93 11.40 6.24 -2.23
CA ALA A 93 11.87 5.23 -3.18
C ALA A 93 10.94 4.02 -3.25
N PHE A 94 10.44 3.55 -2.11
CA PHE A 94 9.47 2.45 -2.05
C PHE A 94 8.13 2.82 -2.68
N LEU A 95 7.62 4.02 -2.43
CA LEU A 95 6.39 4.52 -3.06
C LEU A 95 6.56 4.67 -4.58
N ARG A 96 7.69 5.24 -5.05
CA ARG A 96 8.01 5.31 -6.49
C ARG A 96 8.09 3.94 -7.14
N LEU A 97 8.61 2.92 -6.43
CA LEU A 97 8.63 1.54 -6.91
C LEU A 97 7.20 0.98 -7.05
N VAL A 98 6.34 1.20 -6.07
CA VAL A 98 4.93 0.78 -6.11
C VAL A 98 4.20 1.45 -7.26
N GLU A 99 4.36 2.77 -7.42
CA GLU A 99 3.78 3.54 -8.52
C GLU A 99 4.28 3.04 -9.89
N ALA A 100 5.58 2.80 -10.06
CA ALA A 100 6.12 2.28 -11.32
C ALA A 100 5.58 0.88 -11.66
N GLY A 101 5.44 0.00 -10.65
CA GLY A 101 4.81 -1.31 -10.82
C GLY A 101 3.34 -1.20 -11.19
N TRP A 102 2.64 -0.22 -10.61
CA TRP A 102 1.26 0.08 -10.92
C TRP A 102 1.08 0.63 -12.33
N ASP A 103 1.89 1.60 -12.76
CA ASP A 103 1.84 2.19 -14.10
C ASP A 103 2.10 1.13 -15.18
N ALA A 104 3.03 0.20 -14.92
CA ALA A 104 3.26 -0.94 -15.78
C ALA A 104 2.03 -1.85 -15.88
N GLU A 105 1.33 -2.11 -14.77
CA GLU A 105 0.11 -2.91 -14.78
C GLU A 105 -1.08 -2.18 -15.42
N ALA A 106 -1.26 -0.90 -15.15
CA ALA A 106 -2.27 -0.05 -15.77
C ALA A 106 -2.07 0.04 -17.29
N THR A 107 -0.82 0.09 -17.75
CA THR A 107 -0.48 0.02 -19.19
C THR A 107 -0.86 -1.35 -19.78
N ARG A 108 -0.65 -2.44 -19.03
CA ARG A 108 -1.05 -3.79 -19.46
C ARG A 108 -2.57 -4.02 -19.40
N ARG A 109 -3.26 -3.36 -18.48
CA ARG A 109 -4.70 -3.51 -18.21
C ARG A 109 -5.34 -2.14 -18.02
N PRO A 110 -5.65 -1.42 -19.12
CA PRO A 110 -6.16 -0.04 -19.05
C PRO A 110 -7.53 0.11 -18.37
N HIS A 111 -8.23 -1.01 -18.11
CA HIS A 111 -9.49 -1.04 -17.37
C HIS A 111 -9.37 -1.73 -15.99
N GLY A 112 -8.15 -2.10 -15.58
CA GLY A 112 -7.88 -2.79 -14.32
C GLY A 112 -7.62 -1.82 -13.16
N ALA A 113 -8.69 -1.51 -12.43
CA ALA A 113 -8.67 -1.00 -11.06
C ALA A 113 -7.82 0.26 -10.79
N HIS A 114 -8.21 1.41 -11.34
CA HIS A 114 -8.02 2.66 -10.58
C HIS A 114 -8.47 2.44 -9.11
N THR A 115 -7.89 3.16 -8.14
CA THR A 115 -8.36 3.18 -6.75
C THR A 115 -9.83 3.64 -6.70
N THR A 116 -10.77 2.73 -6.95
CA THR A 116 -12.19 3.05 -7.11
C THR A 116 -12.80 3.12 -5.72
N VAL A 117 -13.17 4.34 -5.32
CA VAL A 117 -14.02 4.55 -4.15
C VAL A 117 -15.47 4.48 -4.59
N VAL A 118 -16.23 3.53 -4.06
CA VAL A 118 -17.67 3.44 -4.29
C VAL A 118 -18.38 4.11 -3.11
N VAL A 119 -19.24 5.09 -3.41
CA VAL A 119 -20.06 5.80 -2.42
C VAL A 119 -21.52 5.50 -2.69
N HIS A 120 -22.22 5.01 -1.67
CA HIS A 120 -23.68 4.85 -1.71
C HIS A 120 -24.33 6.13 -1.17
N LEU A 121 -25.16 6.77 -1.99
CA LEU A 121 -25.93 7.96 -1.59
C LEU A 121 -27.41 7.60 -1.54
N ASP A 122 -27.99 7.64 -0.35
CA ASP A 122 -29.43 7.52 -0.14
C ASP A 122 -30.06 8.93 -0.18
N LEU A 123 -30.87 9.18 -1.21
CA LEU A 123 -31.54 10.47 -1.41
C LEU A 123 -32.71 10.69 -0.45
N ASP A 124 -33.39 9.62 -0.02
CA ASP A 124 -34.53 9.69 0.90
C ASP A 124 -34.04 9.99 2.32
N GLN A 125 -32.93 9.37 2.72
CA GLN A 125 -32.32 9.55 4.04
C GLN A 125 -31.30 10.70 4.11
N ARG A 126 -30.91 11.27 2.95
CA ARG A 126 -29.84 12.26 2.81
C ARG A 126 -28.52 11.80 3.45
N ALA A 127 -28.20 10.52 3.32
CA ALA A 127 -27.04 9.90 3.93
C ALA A 127 -26.09 9.35 2.85
N ALA A 128 -24.79 9.41 3.11
CA ALA A 128 -23.77 8.83 2.25
C ALA A 128 -22.89 7.84 3.04
N ALA A 129 -22.58 6.70 2.43
CA ALA A 129 -21.72 5.69 3.03
C ALA A 129 -20.62 5.24 2.05
N LEU A 130 -19.39 5.11 2.55
CA LEU A 130 -18.28 4.52 1.80
C LEU A 130 -18.45 3.00 1.75
N HIS A 131 -18.31 2.41 0.57
CA HIS A 131 -18.34 0.97 0.42
C HIS A 131 -17.01 0.34 0.87
N LEU A 132 -17.04 -0.38 2.00
CA LEU A 132 -15.94 -1.23 2.47
C LEU A 132 -14.55 -0.56 2.54
N GLY A 133 -14.51 0.74 2.80
CA GLY A 133 -13.28 1.54 2.89
C GLY A 133 -13.13 2.24 4.24
N PRO A 134 -11.90 2.58 4.66
CA PRO A 134 -11.69 3.42 5.83
C PRO A 134 -12.30 4.81 5.61
N LEU A 135 -12.71 5.46 6.70
CA LEU A 135 -13.06 6.88 6.65
C LEU A 135 -11.80 7.67 6.29
N LEU A 136 -11.84 8.35 5.15
CA LEU A 136 -10.75 9.22 4.70
C LEU A 136 -10.89 10.61 5.32
N THR A 137 -9.77 11.23 5.69
CA THR A 137 -9.74 12.63 6.10
C THR A 137 -10.17 13.54 4.94
N ASP A 138 -10.58 14.77 5.23
CA ASP A 138 -10.92 15.75 4.18
C ASP A 138 -9.71 16.08 3.27
N ALA A 139 -8.49 15.99 3.80
CA ALA A 139 -7.27 16.19 3.00
C ALA A 139 -7.05 15.04 2.00
N GLU A 140 -7.13 13.80 2.46
CA GLU A 140 -6.99 12.61 1.60
C GLU A 140 -8.11 12.54 0.56
N ARG A 141 -9.36 12.88 0.94
CA ARG A 141 -10.47 12.95 0.00
C ARG A 141 -10.22 13.96 -1.11
N ARG A 142 -9.79 15.19 -0.77
CA ARG A 142 -9.49 16.22 -1.78
C ARG A 142 -8.33 15.81 -2.69
N TYR A 143 -7.30 15.17 -2.14
CA TYR A 143 -6.17 14.69 -2.92
C TYR A 143 -6.58 13.61 -3.92
N LEU A 144 -7.23 12.55 -3.45
CA LEU A 144 -7.65 11.41 -4.28
C LEU A 144 -8.74 11.78 -5.30
N THR A 145 -9.55 12.80 -5.02
CA THR A 145 -10.63 13.23 -5.94
C THR A 145 -10.20 14.29 -6.96
N CYS A 146 -9.00 14.88 -6.82
CA CYS A 146 -8.53 15.99 -7.66
C CYS A 146 -8.55 15.68 -9.17
N ASP A 147 -8.23 14.44 -9.55
CA ASP A 147 -8.34 13.96 -10.95
C ASP A 147 -9.06 12.61 -11.06
N ALA A 148 -9.96 12.35 -10.10
CA ALA A 148 -10.77 11.14 -10.17
C ALA A 148 -11.64 11.14 -11.43
N THR A 149 -11.79 9.94 -11.99
CA THR A 149 -12.94 9.65 -12.85
C THR A 149 -14.07 9.12 -11.96
N CYS A 150 -15.29 9.54 -12.27
CA CYS A 150 -16.49 9.18 -11.56
C CYS A 150 -17.48 8.56 -12.54
N GLU A 151 -18.16 7.52 -12.07
CA GLU A 151 -19.28 6.90 -12.72
C GLU A 151 -20.43 6.81 -11.72
N VAL A 152 -21.61 7.27 -12.12
CA VAL A 152 -22.76 7.37 -11.22
C VAL A 152 -23.75 6.27 -11.58
N TRP A 153 -24.10 5.44 -10.60
CA TRP A 153 -25.08 4.39 -10.75
C TRP A 153 -26.34 4.77 -9.97
N PHE A 154 -27.50 4.59 -10.60
CA PHE A 154 -28.80 4.83 -10.00
C PHE A 154 -29.42 3.49 -9.64
N GLU A 155 -29.78 3.33 -8.37
CA GLU A 155 -30.45 2.16 -7.85
C GLU A 155 -31.78 2.58 -7.20
N ARG A 156 -32.80 1.73 -7.27
CA ARG A 156 -34.02 1.84 -6.48
C ARG A 156 -34.45 0.46 -6.01
N HIS A 157 -34.67 0.31 -4.70
CA HIS A 157 -35.13 -0.94 -4.08
C HIS A 157 -34.27 -2.17 -4.45
N GLY A 158 -32.94 -2.05 -4.48
CA GLY A 158 -32.05 -3.17 -4.82
C GLY A 158 -31.89 -3.40 -6.33
N GLN A 159 -32.55 -2.62 -7.19
CA GLN A 159 -32.50 -2.76 -8.64
C GLN A 159 -31.76 -1.58 -9.28
N LEU A 160 -30.72 -1.88 -10.05
CA LEU A 160 -30.01 -0.90 -10.87
C LEU A 160 -30.93 -0.38 -11.98
N ILE A 161 -31.23 0.92 -11.95
CA ILE A 161 -32.05 1.63 -12.96
C ILE A 161 -31.18 2.11 -14.12
N GLY A 162 -29.93 2.48 -13.85
CA GLY A 162 -29.02 2.92 -14.91
C GLY A 162 -27.64 3.31 -14.40
N ALA A 163 -26.68 3.30 -15.31
CA ALA A 163 -25.32 3.75 -15.08
C ALA A 163 -24.99 4.92 -16.01
N GLY A 164 -24.42 5.98 -15.45
CA GLY A 164 -23.86 7.09 -16.20
C GLY A 164 -22.56 6.68 -16.89
N ARG A 165 -22.05 7.54 -17.78
CA ARG A 165 -20.73 7.33 -18.38
C ARG A 165 -19.65 7.70 -17.36
N THR A 166 -18.55 6.98 -17.39
CA THR A 166 -17.33 7.38 -16.69
C THR A 166 -16.88 8.75 -17.21
N THR A 167 -16.80 9.74 -16.32
CA THR A 167 -16.41 11.12 -16.64
C THR A 167 -15.38 11.64 -15.63
N ARG A 168 -14.52 12.58 -16.02
CA ARG A 168 -13.59 13.22 -15.07
C ARG A 168 -14.33 14.23 -14.22
N VAL A 169 -14.03 14.25 -12.91
CA VAL A 169 -14.54 15.28 -12.00
C VAL A 169 -14.03 16.66 -12.43
N ILE A 170 -12.73 16.75 -12.79
CA ILE A 170 -12.12 17.95 -13.38
C ILE A 170 -11.82 17.69 -14.86
N SER A 171 -12.46 18.45 -15.75
CA SER A 171 -12.19 18.33 -17.19
C SER A 171 -10.75 18.73 -17.54
N ARG A 172 -10.17 18.16 -18.61
CA ARG A 172 -8.80 18.53 -19.07
C ARG A 172 -8.63 20.02 -19.34
N ARG A 173 -9.69 20.71 -19.79
CA ARG A 173 -9.66 22.16 -20.05
C ARG A 173 -9.59 22.94 -18.74
N LEU A 174 -10.41 22.56 -17.76
CA LEU A 174 -10.40 23.18 -16.43
C LEU A 174 -9.07 22.90 -15.72
N ARG A 175 -8.53 21.68 -15.84
CA ARG A 175 -7.22 21.32 -15.29
C ARG A 175 -6.12 22.26 -15.77
N ARG A 176 -5.98 22.45 -17.09
CA ARG A 176 -4.98 23.35 -17.67
C ARG A 176 -5.11 24.78 -17.16
N ALA A 177 -6.35 25.26 -16.94
CA ALA A 177 -6.59 26.59 -16.39
C ALA A 177 -6.13 26.68 -14.93
N LEU A 178 -6.37 25.64 -14.13
CA LEU A 178 -5.94 25.57 -12.73
C LEU A 178 -4.41 25.46 -12.62
N GLU A 179 -3.77 24.60 -13.41
CA GLU A 179 -2.30 24.46 -13.46
C GLU A 179 -1.61 25.78 -13.81
N HIS A 180 -2.18 26.56 -14.75
CA HIS A 180 -1.64 27.87 -15.11
C HIS A 180 -1.81 28.91 -14.00
N ARG A 181 -2.96 28.89 -13.31
CA ARG A 181 -3.29 29.84 -12.24
C ARG A 181 -2.47 29.58 -10.98
N ASP A 182 -2.46 28.33 -10.53
CA ASP A 182 -1.97 27.95 -9.20
C ASP A 182 -0.47 27.63 -9.23
N ARG A 183 0.09 27.22 -10.39
CA ARG A 183 1.51 26.92 -10.64
C ARG A 183 2.15 25.84 -9.74
N THR A 184 1.48 25.44 -8.66
CA THR A 184 1.83 24.40 -7.71
C THR A 184 0.56 23.67 -7.28
N CYS A 185 0.70 22.48 -6.71
CA CYS A 185 -0.43 21.79 -6.08
C CYS A 185 -1.02 22.66 -4.95
N THR A 186 -2.36 22.69 -4.84
CA THR A 186 -3.08 23.47 -3.82
C THR A 186 -3.61 22.59 -2.68
N VAL A 187 -3.38 21.27 -2.75
CA VAL A 187 -3.70 20.33 -1.67
C VAL A 187 -2.77 20.62 -0.49
N PRO A 188 -3.31 20.85 0.72
CA PRO A 188 -2.47 21.09 1.90
C PRO A 188 -1.46 19.95 2.12
N GLY A 189 -0.18 20.29 2.23
CA GLY A 189 0.92 19.33 2.41
C GLY A 189 1.53 18.78 1.12
N CYS A 190 1.03 19.17 -0.06
CA CYS A 190 1.63 18.80 -1.34
C CYS A 190 2.29 20.02 -1.99
N GLU A 191 3.62 19.97 -2.15
CA GLU A 191 4.41 21.07 -2.76
C GLU A 191 4.83 20.74 -4.19
N ALA A 192 4.15 19.80 -4.86
CA ALA A 192 4.46 19.43 -6.23
C ALA A 192 4.31 20.65 -7.16
N THR A 193 5.31 20.86 -8.01
CA THR A 193 5.33 21.94 -9.02
C THR A 193 5.42 21.40 -10.45
N ARG A 194 5.62 20.08 -10.59
CA ARG A 194 5.73 19.35 -11.85
C ARG A 194 4.96 18.03 -11.71
N GLY A 195 4.45 17.49 -12.82
CA GLY A 195 3.66 16.25 -12.78
C GLY A 195 2.36 16.40 -11.98
N LEU A 196 1.68 17.54 -12.11
CA LEU A 196 0.45 17.80 -11.35
C LEU A 196 -0.65 16.83 -11.80
N HIS A 197 -0.97 15.89 -10.90
CA HIS A 197 -2.01 14.88 -11.09
C HIS A 197 -3.40 15.36 -10.74
#